data_AF-D9UUH8-F1
#
_entry.id   AF-D9UUH8-F1
#
_cell.length_a   1.000
_cell.length_b   1.000
_cell.length_c   1.000
_cell.angle_alpha   90.00
_cell.angle_beta   90.00
_cell.angle_gamma   90.00
#
_symmetry.space_group_name_H-M   'P 1'
#
loop_
_entity.id
_entity.type
_entity.pdbx_description
1 polymer ?
#
loop_
_entity_poly.entity_id
_entity_poly.type
_entity_poly.pdbx_seq_one_letter_code
_entity_poly.pdbx_strand_id
1 'polypeptide(L)'
;MSKPGKARYKLSAVKASYAEAVGGELVEVETDDGKTYTFPHPLFTADSLAKEIDAADGDEHRARILLGDQWSEFVKSGGDANGLVLVYVAARSEMQETLNKHRPTKR
;
A
#
# COMPACT_ATOMS: atom_id res chain seq x y z
N MET A 1 18.09 38.36 -16.68
CA MET A 1 17.16 37.88 -15.63
C MET A 1 16.70 36.47 -16.01
N SER A 2 17.42 35.43 -15.57
CA SER A 2 17.07 34.03 -15.85
C SER A 2 15.79 33.65 -15.12
N LYS A 3 14.84 33.02 -15.82
CA LYS A 3 13.57 32.53 -15.24
C LYS A 3 13.84 31.68 -14.00
N PRO A 4 13.08 31.84 -12.89
CA PRO A 4 13.32 31.06 -11.69
C PRO A 4 12.96 29.58 -11.91
N GLY A 5 13.93 28.70 -11.65
CA GLY A 5 13.72 27.43 -10.95
C GLY A 5 13.14 26.24 -11.74
N LYS A 6 14.00 25.40 -12.32
CA LYS A 6 13.68 23.97 -12.45
C LYS A 6 13.59 23.41 -11.01
N ALA A 7 12.39 23.06 -10.55
CA ALA A 7 12.22 22.37 -9.27
C ALA A 7 12.99 21.03 -9.32
N ARG A 8 13.90 20.79 -8.37
CA ARG A 8 14.66 19.54 -8.29
C ARG A 8 14.06 18.68 -7.18
N TYR A 9 13.57 17.51 -7.54
CA TYR A 9 13.05 16.56 -6.56
C TYR A 9 14.14 15.55 -6.19
N LYS A 10 14.34 15.32 -4.90
CA LYS A 10 15.14 14.19 -4.41
C LYS A 10 14.19 13.01 -4.25
N LEU A 11 14.42 11.92 -4.99
CA LEU A 11 13.53 10.74 -4.98
C LEU A 11 13.27 10.21 -3.56
N SER A 12 14.30 10.13 -2.72
CA SER A 12 14.15 9.70 -1.32
C SER A 12 13.25 10.63 -0.49
N ALA A 13 13.28 11.94 -0.78
CA ALA A 13 12.44 12.92 -0.07
C ALA A 13 10.98 12.85 -0.55
N VAL A 14 10.77 12.58 -1.83
CA VAL A 14 9.42 12.34 -2.38
C VAL A 14 8.84 11.05 -1.77
N LYS A 15 9.62 9.95 -1.76
CA LYS A 15 9.19 8.67 -1.18
C LYS A 15 8.80 8.83 0.31
N ALA A 16 9.69 9.43 1.11
CA ALA A 16 9.44 9.68 2.53
C ALA A 16 8.19 10.54 2.74
N SER A 17 8.04 11.62 1.96
CA SER A 17 6.88 12.51 2.05
C SER A 17 5.56 11.83 1.73
N TYR A 18 5.55 10.87 0.79
CA TYR A 18 4.35 10.07 0.52
C TYR A 18 4.13 8.99 1.58
N ALA A 19 5.18 8.37 2.11
CA ALA A 19 5.06 7.35 3.15
C ALA A 19 4.46 7.95 4.42
N GLU A 20 4.89 9.16 4.81
CA GLU A 20 4.28 9.93 5.90
C GLU A 20 2.82 10.27 5.63
N ALA A 21 2.45 10.56 4.38
CA ALA A 21 1.09 10.98 4.02
C ALA A 21 0.05 9.84 4.06
N VAL A 22 0.47 8.61 3.80
CA VAL A 22 -0.41 7.41 3.80
C VAL A 22 -0.19 6.51 5.03
N GLY A 23 0.50 7.02 6.05
CA GLY A 23 0.71 6.31 7.33
C GLY A 23 1.80 5.22 7.30
N GLY A 24 2.50 5.01 6.19
CA GLY A 24 3.64 4.10 6.11
C GLY A 24 3.84 3.49 4.72
N GLU A 25 4.84 2.62 4.60
CA GLU A 25 5.05 1.81 3.38
C GLU A 25 4.27 0.49 3.41
N LEU A 26 3.72 0.14 4.57
CA LEU A 26 2.96 -1.08 4.83
C LEU A 26 1.57 -0.71 5.37
N VAL A 27 0.58 -1.52 5.04
CA VAL A 27 -0.74 -1.49 5.66
C VAL A 27 -0.77 -2.56 6.75
N GLU A 28 -1.25 -2.18 7.93
CA GLU A 28 -1.39 -3.07 9.08
C GLU A 28 -2.87 -3.48 9.21
N VAL A 29 -3.11 -4.78 9.41
CA VAL A 29 -4.44 -5.36 9.61
C VAL A 29 -4.44 -6.15 10.90
N GLU A 30 -5.31 -5.75 11.83
CA GLU A 30 -5.55 -6.48 13.06
C GLU A 30 -6.68 -7.49 12.86
N THR A 31 -6.49 -8.70 13.39
CA THR A 31 -7.51 -9.75 13.45
C THR A 31 -8.14 -9.79 14.85
N ASP A 32 -9.30 -10.42 14.99
CA ASP A 32 -10.06 -10.45 16.26
C ASP A 32 -9.29 -11.07 17.44
N ASP A 33 -8.25 -11.85 17.17
CA ASP A 33 -7.35 -12.40 18.20
C ASP A 33 -6.24 -11.41 18.64
N GLY A 34 -6.25 -10.19 18.13
CA GLY A 34 -5.31 -9.11 18.42
C GLY A 34 -3.97 -9.22 17.68
N LYS A 35 -3.80 -10.17 16.75
CA LYS A 35 -2.59 -10.24 15.92
C LYS A 35 -2.67 -9.29 14.75
N THR A 36 -1.53 -8.65 14.48
CA THR A 36 -1.35 -7.74 13.36
C THR A 36 -0.58 -8.42 12.24
N TYR A 37 -1.10 -8.26 11.02
CA TYR A 37 -0.50 -8.71 9.78
C TYR A 37 -0.23 -7.52 8.88
N THR A 38 0.79 -7.61 8.04
CA THR A 38 1.16 -6.48 7.18
C THR A 38 1.30 -6.88 5.73
N PHE A 39 0.94 -5.97 4.84
CA PHE A 39 1.19 -6.08 3.41
C PHE A 39 1.66 -4.73 2.83
N PRO A 40 2.34 -4.71 1.67
CA PRO A 40 2.82 -3.47 1.06
C PRO A 40 1.67 -2.52 0.73
N HIS A 41 1.79 -1.25 1.10
CA HIS A 41 0.82 -0.26 0.69
C HIS A 41 0.81 -0.13 -0.85
N PRO A 42 -0.35 0.03 -1.52
CA PRO A 42 -0.45 0.04 -2.98
C PRO A 42 0.50 1.03 -3.68
N LEU A 43 0.79 2.16 -3.03
CA LEU A 43 1.70 3.19 -3.55
C LEU A 43 3.17 2.74 -3.61
N PHE A 44 3.55 1.79 -2.75
CA PHE A 44 4.91 1.28 -2.60
C PHE A 44 5.03 -0.19 -3.02
N THR A 45 3.95 -0.76 -3.57
CA THR A 45 3.92 -2.10 -4.12
C THR A 45 4.79 -2.14 -5.38
N ALA A 46 5.67 -3.14 -5.48
CA ALA A 46 6.50 -3.31 -6.67
C ALA A 46 5.66 -3.67 -7.89
N ASP A 47 6.05 -3.22 -9.08
CA ASP A 47 5.32 -3.45 -10.33
C ASP A 47 5.07 -4.95 -10.62
N SER A 48 5.99 -5.84 -10.24
CA SER A 48 5.80 -7.28 -10.39
C SER A 48 4.65 -7.78 -9.51
N LEU A 49 4.65 -7.39 -8.24
CA LEU A 49 3.63 -7.78 -7.27
C LEU A 49 2.26 -7.20 -7.63
N ALA A 50 2.21 -5.94 -8.09
CA ALA A 50 0.98 -5.32 -8.57
C ALA A 50 0.37 -6.09 -9.76
N LYS A 51 1.21 -6.52 -10.72
CA LYS A 51 0.77 -7.35 -11.85
C LYS A 51 0.26 -8.72 -11.40
N GLU A 52 0.92 -9.34 -10.42
CA GLU A 52 0.47 -10.62 -9.86
C GLU A 52 -0.89 -10.49 -9.19
N ILE A 53 -1.12 -9.42 -8.39
CA ILE A 53 -2.41 -9.13 -7.76
C ILE A 53 -3.49 -8.85 -8.81
N ASP A 54 -3.19 -8.07 -9.85
CA ASP A 54 -4.18 -7.74 -10.88
C ASP A 54 -4.51 -8.96 -11.78
N ALA A 55 -3.56 -9.89 -11.96
CA ALA A 55 -3.75 -11.14 -12.70
C ALA A 55 -4.42 -12.26 -11.87
N ALA A 56 -4.49 -12.10 -10.55
CA ALA A 56 -5.08 -13.08 -9.66
C ALA A 56 -6.61 -13.17 -9.82
N ASP A 57 -7.09 -14.40 -9.97
CA ASP A 57 -8.51 -14.72 -10.06
C ASP A 57 -9.07 -15.03 -8.67
N GLY A 58 -10.09 -14.28 -8.27
CA GLY A 58 -10.74 -14.37 -6.96
C GLY A 58 -9.96 -13.71 -5.81
N ASP A 59 -10.71 -13.38 -4.76
CA ASP A 59 -10.19 -12.63 -3.60
C ASP A 59 -9.18 -13.44 -2.78
N GLU A 60 -9.35 -14.76 -2.68
CA GLU A 60 -8.44 -15.64 -1.95
C GLU A 60 -7.04 -15.66 -2.58
N HIS A 61 -6.94 -15.68 -3.91
CA HIS A 61 -5.66 -15.67 -4.59
C HIS A 61 -4.95 -14.32 -4.41
N ARG A 62 -5.71 -13.21 -4.50
CA ARG A 62 -5.20 -11.86 -4.22
C ARG A 62 -4.69 -11.73 -2.79
N ALA A 63 -5.45 -12.24 -1.82
CA ALA A 63 -5.10 -12.16 -0.42
C ALA A 63 -3.85 -12.99 -0.07
N ARG A 64 -3.69 -14.15 -0.70
CA ARG A 64 -2.45 -14.96 -0.63
C ARG A 64 -1.25 -14.23 -1.18
N ILE A 65 -1.38 -13.54 -2.31
CA ILE A 65 -0.27 -12.76 -2.88
C ILE A 65 0.10 -11.59 -1.97
N LEU A 66 -0.89 -10.90 -1.40
CA LEU A 66 -0.68 -9.74 -0.53
C LEU A 66 0.05 -10.11 0.78
N LEU A 67 -0.39 -11.19 1.45
CA LEU A 67 0.19 -11.61 2.73
C LEU A 67 1.37 -12.57 2.61
N GLY A 68 1.49 -13.27 1.47
CA GLY A 68 2.52 -14.29 1.24
C GLY A 68 2.50 -15.36 2.34
N ASP A 69 3.64 -15.56 2.98
CA ASP A 69 3.83 -16.56 4.04
C ASP A 69 2.91 -16.35 5.26
N GLN A 70 2.44 -15.12 5.49
CA GLN A 70 1.55 -14.78 6.61
C GLN A 70 0.10 -15.26 6.40
N TRP A 71 -0.29 -15.59 5.17
CA TRP A 71 -1.67 -15.96 4.83
C TRP A 71 -2.24 -17.06 5.72
N SER A 72 -1.43 -18.11 5.96
CA SER A 72 -1.90 -19.27 6.74
C SER A 72 -2.17 -18.92 8.21
N GLU A 73 -1.39 -18.00 8.79
CA GLU A 73 -1.60 -17.55 10.16
C GLU A 73 -2.75 -16.55 10.25
N PHE A 74 -2.87 -15.65 9.28
CA PHE A 74 -4.00 -14.71 9.17
C PHE A 74 -5.36 -15.43 9.16
N VAL A 75 -5.49 -16.49 8.36
CA VAL A 75 -6.73 -17.29 8.31
C VAL A 75 -6.99 -18.00 9.65
N LYS A 76 -5.96 -18.52 10.32
CA LYS A 76 -6.12 -19.14 11.65
C LYS A 76 -6.54 -18.14 12.73
N SER A 77 -6.13 -16.88 12.57
CA SER A 77 -6.53 -15.77 13.44
C SER A 77 -7.94 -15.24 13.17
N GLY A 78 -8.69 -15.86 12.25
CA GLY A 78 -10.06 -15.47 11.91
C GLY A 78 -10.16 -14.46 10.77
N GLY A 79 -9.03 -14.08 10.17
CA GLY A 79 -9.02 -13.25 8.97
C GLY A 79 -9.56 -13.99 7.75
N ASP A 80 -10.20 -13.25 6.84
CA ASP A 80 -10.74 -13.80 5.59
C ASP A 80 -10.24 -13.00 4.37
N ALA A 81 -10.30 -13.65 3.21
CA ALA A 81 -9.81 -13.09 1.96
C ALA A 81 -10.55 -11.82 1.54
N ASN A 82 -11.88 -11.81 1.69
CA ASN A 82 -12.71 -10.69 1.27
C ASN A 82 -12.45 -9.47 2.16
N GLY A 83 -12.39 -9.66 3.48
CA GLY A 83 -12.00 -8.62 4.42
C GLY A 83 -10.65 -8.00 4.08
N LEU A 84 -9.63 -8.83 3.80
CA LEU A 84 -8.31 -8.32 3.41
C LEU A 84 -8.34 -7.55 2.09
N VAL A 85 -9.05 -8.05 1.08
CA VAL A 85 -9.19 -7.36 -0.22
C VAL A 85 -9.92 -6.02 -0.06
N LEU A 86 -10.92 -5.93 0.82
CA LEU A 86 -11.59 -4.67 1.13
C LEU A 86 -10.61 -3.65 1.75
N VAL A 87 -9.75 -4.07 2.66
CA VAL A 87 -8.70 -3.20 3.22
C VAL A 87 -7.74 -2.74 2.11
N TYR A 88 -7.33 -3.63 1.21
CA TYR A 88 -6.49 -3.27 0.07
C TYR A 88 -7.17 -2.25 -0.87
N VAL A 89 -8.47 -2.40 -1.14
CA VAL A 89 -9.25 -1.43 -1.94
C VAL A 89 -9.38 -0.08 -1.23
N ALA A 90 -9.58 -0.09 0.09
CA ALA A 90 -9.61 1.13 0.90
C ALA A 90 -8.26 1.87 0.83
N ALA A 91 -7.15 1.16 1.03
CA ALA A 91 -5.79 1.71 0.88
C ALA A 91 -5.53 2.25 -0.53
N ARG A 92 -6.00 1.56 -1.60
CA ARG A 92 -5.91 2.09 -2.98
C ARG A 92 -6.72 3.38 -3.14
N SER A 93 -7.86 3.49 -2.50
CA SER A 93 -8.73 4.66 -2.61
C SER A 93 -8.15 5.87 -1.88
N GLU A 94 -7.64 5.65 -0.66
CA GLU A 94 -6.90 6.66 0.12
C GLU A 94 -5.64 7.13 -0.62
N MET A 95 -4.91 6.21 -1.25
CA MET A 95 -3.78 6.54 -2.10
C MET A 95 -4.18 7.51 -3.23
N GLN A 96 -5.27 7.23 -3.96
CA GLN A 96 -5.74 8.09 -5.04
C GLN A 96 -6.12 9.49 -4.52
N GLU A 97 -6.78 9.56 -3.38
CA GLU A 97 -7.10 10.82 -2.73
C GLU A 97 -5.85 11.60 -2.33
N THR A 98 -4.87 10.91 -1.74
CA THR A 98 -3.59 11.50 -1.34
C THR A 98 -2.79 12.00 -2.53
N LEU A 99 -2.73 11.26 -3.64
CA LEU A 99 -2.08 11.70 -4.88
C LEU A 99 -2.71 12.97 -5.45
N ASN A 100 -4.01 13.17 -5.26
CA ASN A 100 -4.71 14.36 -5.72
C ASN A 100 -4.46 15.60 -4.83
N LYS A 101 -4.23 15.39 -3.53
CA LYS A 101 -4.13 16.47 -2.53
C LYS A 101 -2.69 16.81 -2.14
N HIS A 102 -1.83 15.80 -2.03
CA HIS A 102 -0.49 15.92 -1.48
C HIS A 102 0.48 16.48 -2.53
N ARG A 103 1.30 17.44 -2.11
CA ARG A 103 2.37 18.00 -2.94
C ARG A 103 3.70 17.69 -2.29
N PRO A 104 4.50 16.77 -2.86
CA PRO A 104 5.78 16.40 -2.27
C PRO A 104 6.72 17.59 -2.23
N THR A 105 7.55 17.65 -1.17
CA THR A 105 8.53 18.72 -0.97
C THR A 105 9.45 18.89 -2.17
N LYS A 106 9.51 20.14 -2.67
CA LYS A 106 10.50 20.60 -3.67
C LYS A 106 11.75 21.03 -2.92
N ARG A 107 12.95 20.59 -3.34
CA ARG A 107 14.22 21.13 -2.83
C ARG A 107 14.96 21.91 -3.91
#